data_AF-A0A0J6XJC2-F1
#
_entry.id   AF-A0A0J6XJC2-F1
#
_cell.length_a   1.000
_cell.length_b   1.000
_cell.length_c   1.000
_cell.angle_alpha   90.00
_cell.angle_beta   90.00
_cell.angle_gamma   90.00
#
_symmetry.space_group_name_H-M   'P 1'
#
loop_
_entity.id
_entity.type
_entity.pdbx_description
1 polymer ?
#
loop_
_entity_poly.entity_id
_entity_poly.type
_entity_poly.pdbx_seq_one_letter_code
_entity_poly.pdbx_strand_id
1 'polypeptide(L)'
;MITIGVEEEYVLLDPVTHLPVSRAEEVRAAAGLGPFVDAGEVQNELLQAQIEVATPICTDLDEVAGHLLRLRHAVGSAAEEHGCLLGTCAAAPLRDAEPPPITQKLRYLKMREEAGQLVDEQLINGMHVHVAVPDREMGVAVLNRLRVWLPTLLAMSANSPLWDGRDTGFASWRTIVFGRWPVSGPTPCFRTLADYEARIEALLEAGVIADRGQLYWQARLSDRYPTLEVRCLDVQLDATDAVLLTGIVRALVSTAIAEEKAGAAPVECPPELLHAAMWHAARHGLNGSLVDPQGRRRSAGDVLWLLMRHITPALEEAGDEREVGALLHRLLREGTPADRQRRALAEGGMPALTDLITGQGAGSGR
;
A
#
# COMPACT_ATOMS: atom_id res chain seq x y z
N MET A 1 6.00 -6.69 -22.94
CA MET A 1 6.62 -6.00 -21.80
C MET A 1 5.50 -5.56 -20.86
N ILE A 2 5.61 -5.89 -19.58
CA ILE A 2 4.60 -5.55 -18.56
C ILE A 2 5.10 -4.30 -17.83
N THR A 3 4.39 -3.19 -18.02
CA THR A 3 4.72 -1.91 -17.38
C THR A 3 4.08 -1.80 -16.00
N ILE A 4 4.66 -0.94 -15.17
CA ILE A 4 4.29 -0.76 -13.76
C ILE A 4 4.19 0.72 -13.40
N GLY A 5 3.41 1.03 -12.37
CA GLY A 5 3.34 2.36 -11.76
C GLY A 5 3.09 2.23 -10.26
N VAL A 6 3.61 3.15 -9.47
CA VAL A 6 3.51 3.12 -8.01
C VAL A 6 2.91 4.43 -7.51
N GLU A 7 1.93 4.32 -6.62
CA GLU A 7 1.41 5.44 -5.83
C GLU A 7 1.83 5.26 -4.37
N GLU A 8 2.27 6.33 -3.71
CA GLU A 8 2.55 6.34 -2.28
C GLU A 8 1.87 7.54 -1.61
N GLU A 9 1.16 7.27 -0.52
CA GLU A 9 0.55 8.28 0.33
C GLU A 9 1.46 8.54 1.54
N TYR A 10 1.52 9.78 2.02
CA TYR A 10 2.29 10.18 3.19
C TYR A 10 1.50 11.11 4.09
N VAL A 11 1.89 11.17 5.37
CA VAL A 11 1.35 12.14 6.33
C VAL A 11 2.37 13.25 6.61
N LEU A 12 1.92 14.49 6.70
CA LEU A 12 2.73 15.62 7.14
C LEU A 12 2.65 15.75 8.66
N LEU A 13 3.80 15.86 9.31
CA LEU A 13 3.91 15.90 10.77
C LEU A 13 4.55 17.21 11.25
N ASP A 14 4.09 17.70 12.40
CA ASP A 14 4.74 18.80 13.10
C ASP A 14 6.10 18.34 13.67
N PRO A 15 7.19 19.09 13.46
CA PRO A 15 8.52 18.68 13.91
C PRO A 15 8.69 18.65 15.44
N VAL A 16 7.83 19.35 16.19
CA VAL A 16 7.93 19.46 17.66
C VAL A 16 6.95 18.53 18.36
N THR A 17 5.70 18.52 17.92
CA THR A 17 4.61 17.75 18.55
C THR A 17 4.40 16.38 17.93
N HIS A 18 4.91 16.17 16.71
CA HIS A 18 4.74 14.94 15.91
C HIS A 18 3.28 14.62 15.55
N LEU A 19 2.38 15.59 15.72
CA LEU A 19 0.98 15.50 15.31
C LEU A 19 0.84 15.75 13.80
N PRO A 20 -0.16 15.15 13.14
CA PRO A 20 -0.49 15.48 11.75
C PRO A 20 -0.81 16.97 11.57
N VAL A 21 -0.27 17.60 10.53
CA VAL A 21 -0.46 19.03 10.23
C VAL A 21 -1.11 19.26 8.88
N SER A 22 -2.04 20.20 8.82
CA SER A 22 -2.84 20.49 7.63
C SER A 22 -2.13 21.46 6.69
N ARG A 23 -1.12 20.98 5.97
CA ARG A 23 -0.26 21.74 5.05
C ARG A 23 -0.12 21.10 3.66
N ALA A 24 -0.98 20.14 3.33
CA ALA A 24 -0.86 19.36 2.10
C ALA A 24 -0.87 20.23 0.84
N GLU A 25 -1.71 21.27 0.77
CA GLU A 25 -1.81 22.13 -0.42
C GLU A 25 -0.57 23.01 -0.59
N GLU A 26 -0.04 23.57 0.49
CA GLU A 26 1.20 24.34 0.48
C GLU A 26 2.37 23.47 0.01
N VAL A 27 2.52 22.28 0.58
CA VAL A 27 3.57 21.32 0.21
C VAL A 27 3.41 20.84 -1.24
N ARG A 28 2.18 20.52 -1.67
CA ARG A 28 1.89 20.12 -3.05
C ARG A 28 2.24 21.23 -4.04
N ALA A 29 1.86 22.48 -3.74
CA ALA A 29 2.16 23.62 -4.59
C ALA A 29 3.66 23.86 -4.70
N ALA A 30 4.41 23.83 -3.59
CA ALA A 30 5.86 23.99 -3.60
C ALA A 30 6.57 22.85 -4.36
N ALA A 31 6.20 21.60 -4.09
CA ALA A 31 6.77 20.44 -4.80
C ALA A 31 6.53 20.50 -6.31
N GLY A 32 5.32 20.89 -6.74
CA GLY A 32 4.94 21.02 -8.15
C GLY A 32 5.56 22.21 -8.88
N LEU A 33 6.20 23.15 -8.17
CA LEU A 33 7.00 24.23 -8.76
C LEU A 33 8.48 23.83 -8.93
N GLY A 34 8.90 22.70 -8.36
CA GLY A 34 10.25 22.18 -8.51
C GLY A 34 10.52 21.70 -9.94
N PRO A 35 11.77 21.79 -10.44
CA PRO A 35 12.11 21.39 -11.80
C PRO A 35 12.09 19.86 -12.01
N PHE A 36 11.78 19.11 -10.95
CA PHE A 36 11.89 17.66 -10.88
C PHE A 36 10.54 16.96 -10.77
N VAL A 37 9.40 17.65 -10.83
CA VAL A 37 8.07 17.07 -10.65
C VAL A 37 7.16 17.47 -11.81
N ASP A 38 6.55 16.48 -12.46
CA ASP A 38 5.59 16.71 -13.53
C ASP A 38 4.18 16.98 -12.97
N ALA A 39 3.37 17.67 -13.78
CA ALA A 39 1.99 17.99 -13.41
C ALA A 39 1.17 16.71 -13.17
N GLY A 40 0.70 16.52 -11.93
CA GLY A 40 -0.13 15.38 -11.52
C GLY A 40 0.63 14.26 -10.80
N GLU A 41 1.95 14.34 -10.70
CA GLU A 41 2.75 13.39 -9.89
C GLU A 41 2.60 13.62 -8.39
N VAL A 42 2.13 14.79 -7.95
CA VAL A 42 1.86 15.11 -6.55
C VAL A 42 0.44 15.64 -6.41
N GLN A 43 -0.34 15.02 -5.53
CA GLN A 43 -1.77 15.26 -5.38
C GLN A 43 -2.17 15.40 -3.91
N ASN A 44 -3.27 16.11 -3.68
CA ASN A 44 -3.91 16.13 -2.36
C ASN A 44 -4.72 14.86 -2.14
N GLU A 45 -4.64 14.33 -0.93
CA GLU A 45 -5.44 13.21 -0.45
C GLU A 45 -6.67 13.70 0.35
N LEU A 46 -7.45 12.78 0.92
CA LEU A 46 -8.70 13.01 1.66
C LEU A 46 -8.53 14.07 2.75
N LEU A 47 -7.55 13.89 3.64
CA LEU A 47 -7.27 14.83 4.72
C LEU A 47 -6.16 15.79 4.30
N GLN A 48 -6.28 17.05 4.74
CA GLN A 48 -5.29 18.10 4.42
C GLN A 48 -3.92 17.89 5.10
N ALA A 49 -3.78 16.81 5.88
CA ALA A 49 -2.51 16.36 6.45
C ALA A 49 -1.81 15.29 5.60
N GLN A 50 -2.36 14.90 4.45
CA GLN A 50 -1.85 13.82 3.63
C GLN A 50 -1.56 14.27 2.21
N ILE A 51 -0.51 13.69 1.62
CA ILE A 51 -0.09 13.95 0.26
C ILE A 51 0.17 12.64 -0.46
N GLU A 52 -0.24 12.56 -1.71
CA GLU A 52 -0.06 11.39 -2.56
C GLU A 52 0.96 11.73 -3.65
N VAL A 53 1.84 10.77 -3.94
CA VAL A 53 2.71 10.82 -5.12
C VAL A 53 2.44 9.63 -6.03
N ALA A 54 2.61 9.83 -7.34
CA ALA A 54 2.46 8.77 -8.33
C ALA A 54 3.63 8.81 -9.32
N THR A 55 4.27 7.65 -9.55
CA THR A 55 5.29 7.53 -10.59
C THR A 55 4.66 7.63 -11.98
N PRO A 56 5.44 8.01 -13.00
CA PRO A 56 5.09 7.70 -14.39
C PRO A 56 4.97 6.19 -14.63
N ILE A 57 4.56 5.82 -15.84
CA ILE A 57 4.60 4.44 -16.30
C ILE A 57 6.07 4.03 -16.45
N CYS A 58 6.50 3.07 -15.65
CA CYS A 58 7.85 2.51 -15.65
C CYS A 58 7.86 1.14 -16.37
N THR A 59 9.02 0.77 -16.87
CA THR A 59 9.28 -0.48 -17.60
C THR A 59 10.11 -1.47 -16.79
N ASP A 60 10.88 -0.99 -15.82
CA ASP A 60 11.71 -1.79 -14.90
C ASP A 60 11.74 -1.21 -13.47
N LEU A 61 12.40 -1.93 -12.56
CA LEU A 61 12.51 -1.55 -11.15
C LEU A 61 13.48 -0.40 -10.89
N ASP A 62 14.49 -0.20 -11.76
CA ASP A 62 15.44 0.90 -11.64
C ASP A 62 14.73 2.25 -11.90
N GLU A 63 13.85 2.31 -12.91
CA GLU A 63 12.99 3.46 -13.18
C GLU A 63 12.08 3.75 -11.97
N VAL A 64 11.42 2.73 -11.41
CA VAL A 64 10.59 2.89 -10.20
C VAL A 64 11.42 3.45 -9.04
N ALA A 65 12.60 2.88 -8.78
CA ALA A 65 13.48 3.33 -7.71
C ALA A 65 13.88 4.81 -7.88
N GLY A 66 14.28 5.20 -9.10
CA GLY A 66 14.65 6.57 -9.43
C GLY A 66 13.49 7.56 -9.23
N HIS A 67 12.29 7.20 -9.70
CA HIS A 67 11.10 8.03 -9.55
C HIS A 67 10.66 8.17 -8.08
N LEU A 68 10.61 7.09 -7.31
CA LEU A 68 10.23 7.15 -5.90
C LEU A 68 11.22 7.98 -5.08
N LEU A 69 12.53 7.84 -5.31
CA LEU A 69 13.55 8.66 -4.64
C LEU A 69 13.38 10.14 -4.99
N ARG A 70 13.18 10.46 -6.27
CA ARG A 70 12.93 11.83 -6.75
C ARG A 70 11.69 12.44 -6.09
N LEU A 71 10.57 11.74 -6.10
CA LEU A 71 9.29 12.21 -5.57
C LEU A 71 9.32 12.38 -4.05
N ARG A 72 9.86 11.40 -3.32
CA ARG A 72 10.07 11.50 -1.87
C ARG A 72 10.96 12.67 -1.49
N HIS A 73 12.05 12.89 -2.23
CA HIS A 73 12.93 14.04 -1.99
C HIS A 73 12.24 15.38 -2.27
N ALA A 74 11.50 15.49 -3.38
CA ALA A 74 10.78 16.72 -3.74
C ALA A 74 9.72 17.08 -2.69
N VAL A 75 8.89 16.12 -2.28
CA VAL A 75 7.85 16.33 -1.28
C VAL A 75 8.44 16.54 0.12
N GLY A 76 9.50 15.81 0.48
CA GLY A 76 10.20 15.99 1.75
C GLY A 76 10.81 17.40 1.89
N SER A 77 11.49 17.87 0.83
CA SER A 77 12.08 19.23 0.82
C SER A 77 11.01 20.32 0.89
N ALA A 78 9.89 20.14 0.17
CA ALA A 78 8.76 21.05 0.24
C ALA A 78 8.08 21.05 1.62
N ALA A 79 7.98 19.88 2.28
CA ALA A 79 7.48 19.79 3.64
C ALA A 79 8.37 20.58 4.62
N GLU A 80 9.70 20.43 4.51
CA GLU A 80 10.66 21.17 5.34
C GLU A 80 10.57 22.69 5.14
N GLU A 81 10.44 23.15 3.89
CA GLU A 81 10.25 24.58 3.57
C GLU A 81 8.99 25.17 4.24
N HIS A 82 7.95 24.34 4.40
CA HIS A 82 6.70 24.70 5.06
C HIS A 82 6.64 24.28 6.54
N GLY A 83 7.79 23.97 7.17
CA GLY A 83 7.89 23.70 8.60
C GLY A 83 7.28 22.37 9.04
N CYS A 84 7.22 21.39 8.15
CA CYS A 84 6.66 20.06 8.37
C CYS A 84 7.72 18.97 8.16
N LEU A 85 7.45 17.76 8.64
CA LEU A 85 8.19 16.55 8.31
C LEU A 85 7.32 15.62 7.46
N LEU A 86 7.94 14.91 6.51
CA LEU A 86 7.25 13.88 5.73
C LEU A 86 7.28 12.53 6.47
N GLY A 87 6.13 12.07 6.95
CA GLY A 87 5.96 10.79 7.62
C GLY A 87 5.69 9.64 6.64
N THR A 88 6.60 8.68 6.58
CA THR A 88 6.55 7.45 5.76
C THR A 88 5.96 6.26 6.53
N CYS A 89 4.88 6.50 7.27
CA CYS A 89 4.17 5.49 8.06
C CYS A 89 2.74 5.29 7.55
N ALA A 90 2.26 4.05 7.58
CA ALA A 90 0.93 3.73 7.04
C ALA A 90 -0.23 4.09 7.97
N ALA A 91 0.04 4.49 9.20
CA ALA A 91 -0.91 5.12 10.11
C ALA A 91 -0.18 6.17 10.94
N ALA A 92 -0.76 7.35 11.11
CA ALA A 92 -0.19 8.38 11.96
C ALA A 92 -0.03 7.84 13.40
N PRO A 93 1.19 7.87 13.99
CA PRO A 93 1.41 7.31 15.34
C PRO A 93 0.64 8.06 16.42
N LEU A 94 0.44 9.36 16.22
CA LEU A 94 -0.29 10.27 17.10
C LEU A 94 -1.47 10.87 16.36
N ARG A 95 -2.51 11.20 17.11
CA ARG A 95 -3.69 11.92 16.64
C ARG A 95 -4.04 12.99 17.65
N ASP A 96 -4.51 14.12 17.14
CA ASP A 96 -5.08 15.18 17.95
C ASP A 96 -6.56 14.88 18.26
N ALA A 97 -7.13 15.57 19.24
CA ALA A 97 -8.54 15.48 19.57
C ALA A 97 -9.43 15.98 18.42
N GLU A 98 -8.96 16.99 17.68
CA GLU A 98 -9.62 17.47 16.47
C GLU A 98 -8.93 16.87 15.23
N PRO A 99 -9.67 16.19 14.34
CA PRO A 99 -9.10 15.59 13.14
C PRO A 99 -8.68 16.68 12.14
N PRO A 100 -7.66 16.43 11.29
CA PRO A 100 -7.31 17.35 10.22
C PRO A 100 -8.51 17.63 9.30
N PRO A 101 -8.67 18.87 8.80
CA PRO A 101 -9.75 19.20 7.89
C PRO A 101 -9.68 18.36 6.61
N ILE A 102 -10.84 18.13 6.01
CA ILE A 102 -10.95 17.46 4.73
C ILE A 102 -10.53 18.36 3.57
N THR A 103 -9.90 17.79 2.56
CA THR A 103 -9.64 18.46 1.29
C THR A 103 -10.96 18.83 0.60
N GLN A 104 -11.06 20.05 0.07
CA GLN A 104 -12.30 20.63 -0.47
C GLN A 104 -12.68 20.10 -1.87
N LYS A 105 -12.68 18.78 -2.04
CA LYS A 105 -13.22 18.09 -3.23
C LYS A 105 -14.63 17.58 -2.92
N LEU A 106 -15.55 17.73 -3.87
CA LEU A 106 -16.96 17.31 -3.70
C LEU A 106 -17.11 15.85 -3.26
N ARG A 107 -16.30 14.93 -3.82
CA ARG A 107 -16.30 13.52 -3.45
C ARG A 107 -15.99 13.32 -1.96
N TYR A 108 -14.96 14.01 -1.46
CA TYR A 108 -14.53 13.90 -0.08
C TYR A 108 -15.58 14.48 0.88
N LEU A 109 -16.17 15.63 0.54
CA LEU A 109 -17.24 16.22 1.35
C LEU A 109 -18.43 15.27 1.53
N LYS A 110 -18.81 14.53 0.47
CA LYS A 110 -19.85 13.50 0.53
C LYS A 110 -19.45 12.34 1.45
N MET A 111 -18.21 11.84 1.34
CA MET A 111 -17.72 10.79 2.23
C MET A 111 -17.83 11.16 3.71
N ARG A 112 -17.58 12.43 4.06
CA ARG A 112 -17.71 12.93 5.43
C ARG A 112 -19.16 13.03 5.89
N GLU A 113 -20.08 13.37 5.00
CA GLU A 113 -21.52 13.38 5.30
C GLU A 113 -22.02 11.95 5.57
N GLU A 114 -21.54 10.96 4.81
CA GLU A 114 -21.94 9.55 4.93
C GLU A 114 -21.30 8.84 6.13
N ALA A 115 -20.01 9.09 6.40
CA ALA A 115 -19.21 8.32 7.34
C ALA A 115 -18.19 9.17 8.12
N GLY A 116 -18.65 10.25 8.76
CA GLY A 116 -17.80 11.24 9.45
C GLY A 116 -16.69 10.65 10.32
N GLN A 117 -17.02 9.74 11.25
CA GLN A 117 -16.02 9.11 12.13
C GLN A 117 -14.96 8.29 11.36
N LEU A 118 -15.34 7.63 10.26
CA LEU A 118 -14.38 6.87 9.47
C LEU A 118 -13.43 7.81 8.72
N VAL A 119 -13.92 8.96 8.26
CA VAL A 119 -13.11 10.01 7.63
C VAL A 119 -12.14 10.62 8.64
N ASP A 120 -12.59 10.92 9.85
CA ASP A 120 -11.77 11.50 10.92
C ASP A 120 -10.64 10.55 11.40
N GLU A 121 -10.80 9.26 11.10
CA GLU A 121 -9.82 8.21 11.36
C GLU A 121 -9.04 7.78 10.11
N GLN A 122 -9.20 8.47 8.97
CA GLN A 122 -8.52 8.14 7.72
C GLN A 122 -7.08 8.71 7.66
N LEU A 123 -6.40 8.76 8.81
CA LEU A 123 -4.97 9.10 8.93
C LEU A 123 -4.07 7.90 8.60
N ILE A 124 -4.41 7.23 7.51
CA ILE A 124 -3.74 6.01 7.05
C ILE A 124 -3.25 6.21 5.62
N ASN A 125 -2.09 5.65 5.32
CA ASN A 125 -1.35 5.91 4.08
C ASN A 125 -0.94 4.59 3.41
N GLY A 126 -1.34 4.42 2.15
CA GLY A 126 -1.07 3.24 1.34
C GLY A 126 0.10 3.36 0.39
N MET A 127 0.49 2.19 -0.12
CA MET A 127 1.21 2.06 -1.37
C MET A 127 0.32 1.29 -2.35
N HIS A 128 0.15 1.79 -3.57
CA HIS A 128 -0.57 1.10 -4.63
C HIS A 128 0.37 0.74 -5.76
N VAL A 129 0.29 -0.50 -6.25
CA VAL A 129 1.08 -0.96 -7.39
C VAL A 129 0.14 -1.27 -8.55
N HIS A 130 0.30 -0.52 -9.63
CA HIS A 130 -0.35 -0.74 -10.91
C HIS A 130 0.53 -1.63 -11.78
N VAL A 131 -0.05 -2.68 -12.36
CA VAL A 131 0.62 -3.55 -13.32
C VAL A 131 -0.25 -3.70 -14.56
N ALA A 132 0.32 -3.43 -15.73
CA ALA A 132 -0.39 -3.54 -17.00
C ALA A 132 -0.87 -4.97 -17.25
N VAL A 133 -2.12 -5.08 -17.70
CA VAL A 133 -2.73 -6.35 -18.14
C VAL A 133 -3.16 -6.22 -19.60
N PRO A 134 -3.15 -7.30 -20.41
CA PRO A 134 -3.50 -7.23 -21.83
C PRO A 134 -4.90 -6.70 -22.11
N ASP A 135 -5.87 -7.13 -21.29
CA ASP A 135 -7.29 -6.78 -21.38
C ASP A 135 -7.97 -7.01 -20.02
N ARG A 136 -9.24 -6.59 -19.90
CA ARG A 136 -9.99 -6.67 -18.64
C ARG A 136 -10.34 -8.10 -18.26
N GLU A 137 -10.60 -8.97 -19.23
CA GLU A 137 -10.86 -10.40 -19.03
C GLU A 137 -9.65 -11.09 -18.38
N MET A 138 -8.46 -10.89 -18.94
CA MET A 138 -7.20 -11.32 -18.34
C MET A 138 -6.99 -10.67 -16.97
N GLY A 139 -7.35 -9.40 -16.80
CA GLY A 139 -7.32 -8.73 -15.50
C GLY A 139 -8.13 -9.46 -14.43
N VAL A 140 -9.36 -9.89 -14.73
CA VAL A 140 -10.19 -10.68 -13.79
C VAL A 140 -9.56 -12.04 -13.50
N ALA A 141 -9.03 -12.72 -14.52
CA ALA A 141 -8.32 -13.99 -14.35
C ALA A 141 -7.09 -13.85 -13.44
N VAL A 142 -6.34 -12.76 -13.57
CA VAL A 142 -5.20 -12.43 -12.71
C VAL A 142 -5.65 -12.11 -11.29
N LEU A 143 -6.70 -11.28 -11.10
CA LEU A 143 -7.24 -10.97 -9.76
C LEU A 143 -7.60 -12.25 -8.99
N ASN A 144 -8.28 -13.19 -9.66
CA ASN A 144 -8.68 -14.46 -9.05
C ASN A 144 -7.49 -15.31 -8.59
N ARG A 145 -6.35 -15.24 -9.28
CA ARG A 145 -5.12 -15.99 -8.93
C ARG A 145 -4.27 -15.26 -7.89
N LEU A 146 -4.18 -13.93 -7.98
CA LEU A 146 -3.36 -13.13 -7.09
C LEU A 146 -3.98 -13.01 -5.68
N ARG A 147 -5.31 -13.06 -5.55
CA ARG A 147 -6.02 -12.79 -4.28
C ARG A 147 -5.52 -13.60 -3.09
N VAL A 148 -5.09 -14.85 -3.30
CA VAL A 148 -4.58 -15.74 -2.24
C VAL A 148 -3.20 -15.33 -1.72
N TRP A 149 -2.49 -14.47 -2.44
CA TRP A 149 -1.19 -13.92 -2.04
C TRP A 149 -1.30 -12.56 -1.35
N LEU A 150 -2.46 -11.89 -1.38
CA LEU A 150 -2.69 -10.61 -0.70
C LEU A 150 -2.36 -10.63 0.80
N PRO A 151 -2.65 -11.70 1.58
CA PRO A 151 -2.24 -11.76 2.98
C PRO A 151 -0.72 -11.76 3.15
N THR A 152 0.01 -12.39 2.23
CA THR A 152 1.48 -12.43 2.28
C THR A 152 2.05 -11.05 1.97
N LEU A 153 1.55 -10.40 0.91
CA LEU A 153 1.92 -9.03 0.55
C LEU A 153 1.67 -8.04 1.69
N LEU A 154 0.49 -8.11 2.32
CA LEU A 154 0.17 -7.29 3.48
C LEU A 154 1.17 -7.52 4.63
N ALA A 155 1.43 -8.78 4.98
CA ALA A 155 2.34 -9.13 6.06
C ALA A 155 3.77 -8.60 5.83
N MET A 156 4.25 -8.64 4.57
CA MET A 156 5.54 -8.09 4.18
C MET A 156 5.59 -6.56 4.30
N SER A 157 4.52 -5.88 3.87
CA SER A 157 4.45 -4.42 3.81
C SER A 157 4.17 -3.73 5.15
N ALA A 158 3.73 -4.48 6.17
CA ALA A 158 3.16 -3.91 7.40
C ALA A 158 4.02 -2.79 8.03
N ASN A 159 3.45 -1.59 8.13
CA ASN A 159 4.12 -0.34 8.55
C ASN A 159 3.22 0.58 9.39
N SER A 160 2.28 0.01 10.15
CA SER A 160 1.36 0.79 10.98
C SER A 160 1.06 0.13 12.33
N PRO A 161 2.05 -0.09 13.21
CA PRO A 161 1.77 -0.71 14.50
C PRO A 161 1.16 0.23 15.55
N LEU A 162 1.29 1.55 15.36
CA LEU A 162 0.88 2.57 16.33
C LEU A 162 -0.45 3.25 15.95
N TRP A 163 -1.24 3.60 16.95
CA TRP A 163 -2.43 4.45 16.85
C TRP A 163 -2.71 5.14 18.18
N ASP A 164 -3.07 6.43 18.17
CA ASP A 164 -3.33 7.23 19.37
C ASP A 164 -2.24 7.09 20.45
N GLY A 165 -0.97 7.09 20.01
CA GLY A 165 0.22 7.00 20.87
C GLY A 165 0.48 5.64 21.50
N ARG A 166 -0.19 4.57 21.05
CA ARG A 166 -0.05 3.22 21.61
C ARG A 166 0.17 2.16 20.54
N ASP A 167 0.91 1.10 20.88
CA ASP A 167 0.95 -0.11 20.06
C ASP A 167 -0.43 -0.75 20.07
N THR A 168 -1.00 -0.91 18.88
CA THR A 168 -2.34 -1.47 18.66
C THR A 168 -2.36 -2.99 18.84
N GLY A 169 -1.18 -3.61 18.88
CA GLY A 169 -1.00 -5.04 18.74
C GLY A 169 -1.03 -5.52 17.29
N PHE A 170 -1.36 -4.69 16.29
CA PHE A 170 -1.33 -5.06 14.87
C PHE A 170 -0.02 -4.66 14.23
N ALA A 171 0.41 -5.36 13.18
CA ALA A 171 1.52 -4.93 12.34
C ALA A 171 1.05 -3.91 11.29
N SER A 172 -0.15 -4.10 10.73
CA SER A 172 -0.84 -3.13 9.88
C SER A 172 -2.18 -2.73 10.50
N TRP A 173 -2.18 -1.63 11.26
CA TRP A 173 -3.41 -1.01 11.74
C TRP A 173 -4.19 -0.34 10.61
N ARG A 174 -3.50 0.14 9.57
CA ARG A 174 -4.12 0.66 8.33
C ARG A 174 -5.17 -0.29 7.79
N THR A 175 -4.86 -1.59 7.72
CA THR A 175 -5.81 -2.60 7.24
C THR A 175 -7.08 -2.66 8.09
N ILE A 176 -6.98 -2.47 9.40
CA ILE A 176 -8.11 -2.51 10.33
C ILE A 176 -8.97 -1.25 10.21
N VAL A 177 -8.34 -0.08 10.14
CA VAL A 177 -9.02 1.20 9.92
C VAL A 177 -9.79 1.17 8.61
N PHE A 178 -9.13 0.75 7.53
CA PHE A 178 -9.71 0.71 6.17
C PHE A 178 -10.77 -0.38 6.00
N GLY A 179 -10.67 -1.49 6.77
CA GLY A 179 -11.62 -2.60 6.73
C GLY A 179 -13.04 -2.27 7.19
N ARG A 180 -13.27 -1.08 7.75
CA ARG A 180 -14.59 -0.62 8.23
C ARG A 180 -15.46 0.01 7.15
N TRP A 181 -14.90 0.29 5.97
CA TRP A 181 -15.66 0.81 4.85
C TRP A 181 -16.57 -0.26 4.21
N PRO A 182 -17.76 0.09 3.67
CA PRO A 182 -18.78 -0.88 3.26
C PRO A 182 -18.33 -1.93 2.25
N VAL A 183 -17.46 -1.55 1.30
CA VAL A 183 -16.95 -2.44 0.24
C VAL A 183 -15.42 -2.55 0.34
N SER A 184 -14.95 -2.97 1.52
CA SER A 184 -13.53 -3.13 1.83
C SER A 184 -13.12 -4.59 2.08
N GLY A 185 -11.84 -4.88 1.87
CA GLY A 185 -11.22 -6.16 2.24
C GLY A 185 -10.72 -6.98 1.06
N PRO A 186 -10.52 -8.31 1.24
CA PRO A 186 -9.96 -9.15 0.19
C PRO A 186 -10.83 -9.17 -1.06
N THR A 187 -10.18 -9.11 -2.23
CA THR A 187 -10.84 -9.16 -3.53
C THR A 187 -11.71 -10.42 -3.64
N PRO A 188 -12.98 -10.31 -4.06
CA PRO A 188 -13.80 -11.48 -4.33
C PRO A 188 -13.24 -12.35 -5.46
N CYS A 189 -13.69 -13.60 -5.55
CA CYS A 189 -13.50 -14.40 -6.76
C CYS A 189 -14.66 -14.10 -7.72
N PHE A 190 -14.36 -13.98 -9.02
CA PHE A 190 -15.33 -13.66 -10.08
C PHE A 190 -15.33 -14.74 -11.15
N ARG A 191 -16.51 -15.09 -11.67
CA ARG A 191 -16.61 -16.12 -12.71
C ARG A 191 -16.12 -15.63 -14.07
N THR A 192 -16.42 -14.38 -14.40
CA THR A 192 -16.11 -13.74 -15.68
C THR A 192 -16.02 -12.22 -15.49
N LEU A 193 -15.57 -11.50 -16.52
CA LEU A 193 -15.68 -10.02 -16.54
C LEU A 193 -17.13 -9.54 -16.39
N ALA A 194 -18.10 -10.22 -17.01
CA ALA A 194 -19.51 -9.87 -16.85
C ALA A 194 -20.00 -10.04 -15.40
N ASP A 195 -19.52 -11.08 -14.70
CA ASP A 195 -19.80 -11.29 -13.27
C ASP A 195 -19.15 -10.20 -12.40
N TYR A 196 -17.93 -9.76 -12.75
CA TYR A 196 -17.26 -8.62 -12.10
C TYR A 196 -18.06 -7.33 -12.24
N GLU A 197 -18.46 -6.96 -13.46
CA GLU A 197 -19.21 -5.73 -13.71
C GLU A 197 -20.60 -5.77 -13.10
N ALA A 198 -21.33 -6.88 -13.23
CA ALA A 198 -22.69 -7.01 -12.68
C ALA A 198 -22.71 -6.86 -11.15
N ARG A 199 -21.67 -7.35 -10.46
CA ARG A 199 -21.57 -7.21 -9.00
C ARG A 199 -21.24 -5.79 -8.57
N ILE A 200 -20.46 -5.04 -9.34
CA ILE A 200 -20.19 -3.63 -9.07
C ILE A 200 -21.44 -2.80 -9.34
N GLU A 201 -22.14 -3.06 -10.46
CA GLU A 201 -23.38 -2.37 -10.78
C GLU A 201 -24.44 -2.58 -9.69
N ALA A 202 -24.58 -3.80 -9.17
CA ALA A 202 -25.50 -4.08 -8.08
C ALA A 202 -25.17 -3.27 -6.79
N LEU A 203 -23.89 -2.98 -6.52
CA LEU A 203 -23.48 -2.14 -5.38
C LEU A 203 -23.82 -0.66 -5.59
N LEU A 204 -23.69 -0.18 -6.84
CA LEU A 204 -24.06 1.18 -7.25
C LEU A 204 -25.58 1.37 -7.24
N GLU A 205 -26.34 0.45 -7.84
CA GLU A 205 -27.81 0.47 -7.88
C GLU A 205 -28.41 0.41 -6.46
N ALA A 206 -27.80 -0.35 -5.56
CA ALA A 206 -28.21 -0.42 -4.16
C ALA A 206 -27.85 0.85 -3.35
N GLY A 207 -27.05 1.77 -3.91
CA GLY A 207 -26.59 2.99 -3.23
C GLY A 207 -25.63 2.72 -2.08
N VAL A 208 -25.00 1.54 -2.02
CA VAL A 208 -23.99 1.20 -0.99
C VAL A 208 -22.67 1.93 -1.26
N ILE A 209 -22.41 2.23 -2.53
CA ILE A 209 -21.32 3.09 -3.00
C ILE A 209 -21.87 4.11 -4.01
N ALA A 210 -21.34 5.32 -3.98
CA ALA A 210 -21.67 6.41 -4.89
C ALA A 210 -20.94 6.30 -6.23
N ASP A 211 -19.73 5.73 -6.23
CA ASP A 211 -18.92 5.51 -7.42
C ASP A 211 -17.94 4.34 -7.23
N ARG A 212 -17.36 3.88 -8.35
CA ARG A 212 -16.40 2.75 -8.36
C ARG A 212 -15.11 3.04 -7.60
N GLY A 213 -14.78 4.31 -7.37
CA GLY A 213 -13.67 4.73 -6.53
C GLY A 213 -13.84 4.33 -5.06
N GLN A 214 -15.06 4.03 -4.60
CA GLN A 214 -15.35 3.48 -3.28
C GLN A 214 -15.28 1.93 -3.22
N LEU A 215 -14.82 1.27 -4.29
CA LEU A 215 -14.43 -0.15 -4.24
C LEU A 215 -13.07 -0.27 -3.55
N TYR A 216 -13.09 -0.50 -2.25
CA TYR A 216 -11.92 -0.62 -1.38
C TYR A 216 -11.39 -2.05 -1.28
N TRP A 217 -11.54 -2.82 -2.36
CA TRP A 217 -10.90 -4.12 -2.45
C TRP A 217 -9.38 -3.99 -2.48
N GLN A 218 -8.71 -4.93 -1.83
CA GLN A 218 -7.26 -4.99 -1.67
C GLN A 218 -6.49 -5.21 -2.98
N ALA A 219 -7.17 -5.67 -4.02
CA ALA A 219 -6.76 -5.52 -5.41
C ALA A 219 -8.00 -5.38 -6.30
N ARG A 220 -7.90 -4.59 -7.38
CA ARG A 220 -9.00 -4.37 -8.33
C ARG A 220 -8.48 -4.09 -9.74
N LEU A 221 -9.39 -4.07 -10.72
CA LEU A 221 -9.08 -3.47 -12.01
C LEU A 221 -9.14 -1.96 -11.85
N SER A 222 -8.16 -1.25 -12.42
CA SER A 222 -8.25 0.19 -12.51
C SER A 222 -9.32 0.58 -13.54
N ASP A 223 -10.17 1.54 -13.18
CA ASP A 223 -11.13 2.12 -14.13
C ASP A 223 -10.50 3.16 -15.06
N ARG A 224 -9.34 3.70 -14.67
CA ARG A 224 -8.63 4.74 -15.43
C ARG A 224 -7.55 4.17 -16.34
N TYR A 225 -6.86 3.12 -15.89
CA TYR A 225 -5.71 2.54 -16.60
C TYR A 225 -5.97 1.07 -16.92
N PRO A 226 -5.40 0.53 -18.02
CA PRO A 226 -5.49 -0.89 -18.36
C PRO A 226 -4.57 -1.74 -17.46
N THR A 227 -4.79 -1.66 -16.15
CA THR A 227 -3.91 -2.23 -15.12
C THR A 227 -4.73 -2.95 -14.06
N LEU A 228 -4.12 -3.98 -13.47
CA LEU A 228 -4.50 -4.44 -12.14
C LEU A 228 -3.81 -3.55 -11.11
N GLU A 229 -4.56 -3.15 -10.09
CA GLU A 229 -4.11 -2.27 -9.01
C GLU A 229 -4.13 -3.04 -7.68
N VAL A 230 -2.97 -3.28 -7.08
CA VAL A 230 -2.82 -3.88 -5.73
C VAL A 230 -2.74 -2.77 -4.69
N ARG A 231 -3.66 -2.79 -3.71
CA ARG A 231 -3.88 -1.71 -2.73
C ARG A 231 -3.74 -2.13 -1.27
N CYS A 232 -3.42 -3.41 -1.02
CA CYS A 232 -3.28 -3.94 0.35
C CYS A 232 -2.02 -3.46 1.06
N LEU A 233 -1.07 -2.84 0.35
CA LEU A 233 0.22 -2.49 0.90
C LEU A 233 0.12 -1.23 1.77
N ASP A 234 0.74 -1.28 2.93
CA ASP A 234 1.09 -0.10 3.71
C ASP A 234 2.17 0.70 2.94
N VAL A 235 2.22 2.04 3.06
CA VAL A 235 3.38 2.81 2.55
C VAL A 235 4.66 2.35 3.24
N GLN A 236 5.82 2.37 2.58
CA GLN A 236 7.07 1.86 3.13
C GLN A 236 7.97 2.96 3.71
N LEU A 237 8.76 2.63 4.74
CA LEU A 237 9.76 3.55 5.32
C LEU A 237 10.80 3.96 4.27
N ASP A 238 11.35 2.96 3.56
CA ASP A 238 12.38 3.14 2.56
C ASP A 238 11.85 2.87 1.14
N ALA A 239 12.26 3.67 0.15
CA ALA A 239 11.91 3.46 -1.26
C ALA A 239 12.36 2.07 -1.76
N THR A 240 13.44 1.54 -1.20
CA THR A 240 13.93 0.19 -1.52
C THR A 240 12.92 -0.91 -1.16
N ASP A 241 12.20 -0.79 -0.06
CA ASP A 241 11.17 -1.76 0.33
C ASP A 241 9.93 -1.64 -0.59
N ALA A 242 9.63 -0.42 -1.06
CA ALA A 242 8.60 -0.19 -2.08
C ALA A 242 8.99 -0.82 -3.43
N VAL A 243 10.27 -0.78 -3.82
CA VAL A 243 10.79 -1.47 -5.03
C VAL A 243 10.66 -2.98 -4.90
N LEU A 244 11.02 -3.56 -3.76
CA LEU A 244 10.84 -5.00 -3.47
C LEU A 244 9.38 -5.44 -3.68
N LEU A 245 8.43 -4.72 -3.06
CA LEU A 245 7.01 -5.05 -3.16
C LEU A 245 6.50 -4.89 -4.60
N THR A 246 6.96 -3.85 -5.31
CA THR A 246 6.64 -3.64 -6.73
C THR A 246 7.11 -4.81 -7.60
N GLY A 247 8.35 -5.27 -7.42
CA GLY A 247 8.90 -6.42 -8.16
C GLY A 247 8.12 -7.71 -7.90
N ILE A 248 7.76 -7.97 -6.65
CA ILE A 248 6.93 -9.13 -6.28
C ILE A 248 5.53 -9.04 -6.91
N VAL A 249 4.88 -7.87 -6.84
CA VAL A 249 3.54 -7.68 -7.44
C VAL A 249 3.59 -7.85 -8.96
N ARG A 250 4.61 -7.28 -9.63
CA ARG A 250 4.83 -7.46 -11.08
C ARG A 250 5.01 -8.93 -11.44
N ALA A 251 5.81 -9.66 -10.67
CA ALA A 251 6.07 -11.08 -10.91
C ALA A 251 4.85 -11.96 -10.62
N LEU A 252 4.05 -11.65 -9.59
CA LEU A 252 2.76 -12.31 -9.32
C LEU A 252 1.77 -12.13 -10.47
N VAL A 253 1.63 -10.91 -10.99
CA VAL A 253 0.76 -10.62 -12.14
C VAL A 253 1.24 -11.35 -13.38
N SER A 254 2.55 -11.31 -13.67
CA SER A 254 3.15 -12.01 -14.81
C SER A 254 2.96 -13.52 -14.73
N THR A 255 3.17 -14.10 -13.55
CA THR A 255 2.95 -15.53 -13.27
C THR A 255 1.48 -15.90 -13.50
N ALA A 256 0.54 -15.12 -12.96
CA ALA A 256 -0.89 -15.36 -13.13
C ALA A 256 -1.36 -15.25 -14.60
N ILE A 257 -0.78 -14.34 -15.39
CA ILE A 257 -1.02 -14.25 -16.84
C ILE A 257 -0.54 -15.53 -17.54
N ALA A 258 0.66 -16.02 -17.19
CA ALA A 258 1.20 -17.25 -17.77
C ALA A 258 0.35 -18.48 -17.40
N GLU A 259 -0.11 -18.56 -16.16
CA GLU A 259 -0.98 -19.63 -15.67
C GLU A 259 -2.36 -19.64 -16.37
N GLU A 260 -2.98 -18.47 -16.56
CA GLU A 260 -4.23 -18.36 -17.33
C GLU A 260 -4.03 -18.83 -18.77
N LYS A 261 -2.97 -18.37 -19.44
CA LYS A 261 -2.65 -18.81 -20.82
C LYS A 261 -2.38 -20.31 -20.92
N ALA A 262 -1.84 -20.92 -19.87
CA ALA A 262 -1.61 -22.35 -19.77
C ALA A 262 -2.87 -23.15 -19.36
N GLY A 263 -3.99 -22.50 -19.05
CA GLY A 263 -5.22 -23.14 -18.61
C GLY A 263 -5.15 -23.72 -17.19
N ALA A 264 -4.22 -23.26 -16.35
CA ALA A 264 -4.11 -23.70 -14.96
C ALA A 264 -5.26 -23.13 -14.13
N ALA A 265 -5.97 -23.96 -13.36
CA ALA A 265 -7.07 -23.48 -12.53
C ALA A 265 -6.57 -22.58 -11.38
N PRO A 266 -7.30 -21.51 -11.01
CA PRO A 266 -6.96 -20.70 -9.85
C PRO A 266 -7.09 -21.51 -8.56
N VAL A 267 -6.33 -21.14 -7.53
CA VAL A 267 -6.44 -21.77 -6.22
C VAL A 267 -7.78 -21.38 -5.57
N GLU A 268 -8.57 -22.39 -5.21
CA GLU A 268 -9.81 -22.17 -4.46
C GLU A 268 -9.49 -21.84 -3.00
N CYS A 269 -9.93 -20.66 -2.56
CA CYS A 269 -9.85 -20.24 -1.17
C CYS A 269 -11.23 -19.67 -0.76
N PRO A 270 -11.92 -20.31 0.21
CA PRO A 270 -13.17 -19.79 0.73
C PRO A 270 -13.03 -18.34 1.20
N PRO A 271 -14.03 -17.48 0.93
CA PRO A 271 -13.94 -16.06 1.25
C PRO A 271 -13.74 -15.80 2.74
N GLU A 272 -14.32 -16.61 3.63
CA GLU A 272 -14.16 -16.51 5.08
C GLU A 272 -12.71 -16.76 5.50
N LEU A 273 -12.06 -17.74 4.85
CA LEU A 273 -10.67 -18.08 5.12
C LEU A 273 -9.72 -17.00 4.60
N LEU A 274 -9.98 -16.45 3.42
CA LEU A 274 -9.17 -15.35 2.90
C LEU A 274 -9.31 -14.09 3.77
N HIS A 275 -10.52 -13.78 4.25
CA HIS A 275 -10.74 -12.68 5.18
C HIS A 275 -9.98 -12.90 6.49
N ALA A 276 -10.07 -14.10 7.07
CA ALA A 276 -9.30 -14.45 8.27
C ALA A 276 -7.78 -14.40 8.03
N ALA A 277 -7.31 -14.80 6.85
CA ALA A 277 -5.90 -14.71 6.46
C ALA A 277 -5.42 -13.25 6.39
N MET A 278 -6.20 -12.35 5.79
CA MET A 278 -5.89 -10.91 5.77
C MET A 278 -5.80 -10.32 7.17
N TRP A 279 -6.78 -10.64 8.03
CA TRP A 279 -6.76 -10.17 9.42
C TRP A 279 -5.54 -10.71 10.17
N HIS A 280 -5.23 -12.00 9.99
CA HIS A 280 -4.08 -12.65 10.62
C HIS A 280 -2.74 -12.04 10.16
N ALA A 281 -2.61 -11.74 8.86
CA ALA A 281 -1.48 -11.01 8.31
C ALA A 281 -1.36 -9.59 8.89
N ALA A 282 -2.47 -8.84 8.94
CA ALA A 282 -2.52 -7.51 9.55
C ALA A 282 -2.08 -7.55 11.02
N ARG A 283 -2.47 -8.59 11.76
CA ARG A 283 -2.16 -8.74 13.18
C ARG A 283 -0.70 -9.10 13.44
N HIS A 284 -0.13 -9.99 12.65
CA HIS A 284 1.15 -10.63 12.99
C HIS A 284 2.33 -10.20 12.13
N GLY A 285 2.09 -9.60 10.95
CA GLY A 285 3.16 -9.34 9.98
C GLY A 285 3.94 -10.64 9.69
N LEU A 286 5.27 -10.54 9.64
CA LEU A 286 6.15 -11.71 9.43
C LEU A 286 6.60 -12.41 10.73
N ASN A 287 6.19 -11.95 11.91
CA ASN A 287 6.69 -12.45 13.21
C ASN A 287 6.05 -13.75 13.70
N GLY A 288 5.68 -14.65 12.80
CA GLY A 288 5.15 -15.94 13.22
C GLY A 288 4.70 -16.80 12.06
N SER A 289 3.39 -16.84 11.86
CA SER A 289 2.78 -17.73 10.87
C SER A 289 1.87 -16.93 9.96
N LEU A 290 1.72 -17.41 8.73
CA LEU A 290 0.77 -16.92 7.74
C LEU A 290 -0.12 -18.07 7.29
N VAL A 291 -1.23 -17.72 6.64
CA VAL A 291 -2.07 -18.68 5.93
C VAL A 291 -1.55 -18.74 4.50
N ASP A 292 -1.12 -19.92 4.06
CA ASP A 292 -0.64 -20.16 2.69
C ASP A 292 -1.79 -20.06 1.67
N PRO A 293 -1.49 -20.01 0.35
CA PRO A 293 -2.53 -19.91 -0.66
C PRO A 293 -3.56 -21.05 -0.66
N GLN A 294 -3.20 -22.22 -0.12
CA GLN A 294 -4.09 -23.37 0.04
C GLN A 294 -4.89 -23.33 1.35
N GLY A 295 -4.82 -22.23 2.11
CA GLY A 295 -5.57 -22.05 3.35
C GLY A 295 -4.94 -22.69 4.58
N ARG A 296 -3.67 -23.13 4.52
CA ARG A 296 -2.99 -23.81 5.63
C ARG A 296 -2.07 -22.85 6.38
N ARG A 297 -2.12 -22.90 7.71
CA ARG A 297 -1.19 -22.14 8.55
C ARG A 297 0.23 -22.71 8.45
N ARG A 298 1.20 -21.86 8.13
CA ARG A 298 2.63 -22.18 8.02
C ARG A 298 3.48 -21.08 8.66
N SER A 299 4.77 -21.33 8.89
CA SER A 299 5.67 -20.24 9.29
C SER A 299 5.70 -19.17 8.19
N ALA A 300 5.92 -17.90 8.56
CA ALA A 300 6.02 -16.82 7.57
C ALA A 300 7.15 -17.09 6.56
N GLY A 301 8.28 -17.63 7.02
CA GLY A 301 9.39 -18.04 6.16
C GLY A 301 9.01 -19.10 5.12
N ASP A 302 8.22 -20.12 5.50
CA ASP A 302 7.74 -21.14 4.55
C ASP A 302 6.82 -20.54 3.49
N VAL A 303 5.93 -19.60 3.89
CA VAL A 303 5.03 -18.93 2.93
C VAL A 303 5.80 -18.02 1.99
N LEU A 304 6.82 -17.31 2.47
CA LEU A 304 7.70 -16.50 1.63
C LEU A 304 8.53 -17.38 0.68
N TRP A 305 9.01 -18.54 1.12
CA TRP A 305 9.68 -19.49 0.25
C TRP A 305 8.73 -20.01 -0.86
N LEU A 306 7.48 -20.32 -0.52
CA LEU A 306 6.45 -20.71 -1.49
C LEU A 306 6.16 -19.57 -2.49
N LEU A 307 6.05 -18.34 -2.01
CA LEU A 307 5.86 -17.15 -2.85
C LEU A 307 7.03 -17.00 -3.83
N MET A 308 8.27 -16.98 -3.32
CA MET A 308 9.44 -16.83 -4.17
C MET A 308 9.53 -17.93 -5.22
N ARG A 309 9.36 -19.20 -4.81
CA ARG A 309 9.35 -20.32 -5.76
C ARG A 309 8.28 -20.17 -6.84
N HIS A 310 7.12 -19.61 -6.51
CA HIS A 310 6.03 -19.40 -7.44
C HIS A 310 6.34 -18.31 -8.47
N ILE A 311 7.04 -17.24 -8.06
CA ILE A 311 7.31 -16.08 -8.92
C ILE A 311 8.70 -16.05 -9.56
N THR A 312 9.64 -16.92 -9.14
CA THR A 312 11.01 -16.98 -9.68
C THR A 312 11.06 -16.99 -11.21
N PRO A 313 10.28 -17.81 -11.94
CA PRO A 313 10.34 -17.81 -13.41
C PRO A 313 10.01 -16.44 -14.02
N ALA A 314 9.04 -15.72 -13.44
CA ALA A 314 8.69 -14.38 -13.90
C ALA A 314 9.76 -13.33 -13.54
N LEU A 315 10.41 -13.48 -12.38
CA LEU A 315 11.54 -12.63 -11.99
C LEU A 315 12.76 -12.84 -12.90
N GLU A 316 13.06 -14.09 -13.27
CA GLU A 316 14.12 -14.43 -14.21
C GLU A 316 13.86 -13.84 -15.60
N GLU A 317 12.64 -14.03 -16.13
CA GLU A 317 12.23 -13.47 -17.44
C GLU A 317 12.36 -11.95 -17.47
N ALA A 318 12.08 -11.29 -16.34
CA ALA A 318 12.07 -9.85 -16.25
C ALA A 318 13.40 -9.23 -15.79
N GLY A 319 14.40 -10.05 -15.44
CA GLY A 319 15.73 -9.62 -14.98
C GLY A 319 15.82 -9.20 -13.50
N ASP A 320 14.76 -9.39 -12.72
CA ASP A 320 14.61 -8.87 -11.35
C ASP A 320 15.09 -9.83 -10.26
N GLU A 321 15.33 -11.11 -10.57
CA GLU A 321 15.52 -12.18 -9.57
C GLU A 321 16.60 -11.83 -8.53
N ARG A 322 17.74 -11.33 -9.00
CA ARG A 322 18.87 -10.97 -8.13
C ARG A 322 18.53 -9.81 -7.21
N GLU A 323 17.90 -8.77 -7.74
CA GLU A 323 17.54 -7.58 -6.96
C GLU A 323 16.48 -7.93 -5.92
N VAL A 324 15.35 -8.50 -6.35
CA VAL A 324 14.25 -8.91 -5.46
C VAL A 324 14.73 -9.89 -4.40
N GLY A 325 15.59 -10.86 -4.76
CA GLY A 325 16.18 -11.79 -3.80
C GLY A 325 17.05 -11.10 -2.74
N ALA A 326 17.88 -10.14 -3.14
CA ALA A 326 18.72 -9.37 -2.21
C ALA A 326 17.88 -8.50 -1.27
N LEU A 327 16.84 -7.84 -1.80
CA LEU A 327 15.93 -7.00 -1.03
C LEU A 327 15.09 -7.82 -0.04
N LEU A 328 14.60 -8.99 -0.46
CA LEU A 328 13.90 -9.90 0.45
C LEU A 328 14.80 -10.37 1.60
N HIS A 329 16.06 -10.70 1.31
CA HIS A 329 17.02 -11.07 2.34
C HIS A 329 17.26 -9.91 3.33
N ARG A 330 17.31 -8.66 2.85
CA ARG A 330 17.38 -7.48 3.71
C ARG A 330 16.13 -7.37 4.61
N LEU A 331 14.92 -7.48 4.05
CA LEU A 331 13.67 -7.42 4.80
C LEU A 331 13.63 -8.48 5.92
N LEU A 332 14.04 -9.72 5.62
CA LEU A 332 14.08 -10.80 6.60
C LEU A 332 15.10 -10.57 7.72
N ARG A 333 16.22 -9.91 7.41
CA ARG A 333 17.26 -9.58 8.39
C ARG A 333 16.88 -8.40 9.28
N GLU A 334 16.28 -7.36 8.69
CA GLU A 334 15.96 -6.11 9.38
C GLU A 334 14.60 -6.18 10.10
N GLY A 335 13.69 -7.03 9.62
CA GLY A 335 12.29 -7.06 10.03
C GLY A 335 11.44 -6.11 9.16
N THR A 336 10.13 -6.26 9.26
CA THR A 336 9.18 -5.36 8.59
C THR A 336 9.31 -3.93 9.12
N PRO A 337 8.80 -2.94 8.39
CA PRO A 337 8.72 -1.57 8.90
C PRO A 337 8.04 -1.46 10.27
N ALA A 338 6.99 -2.26 10.53
CA ALA A 338 6.35 -2.32 11.84
C ALA A 338 7.29 -2.81 12.96
N ASP A 339 8.18 -3.75 12.66
CA ASP A 339 9.19 -4.26 13.61
C ASP A 339 10.23 -3.20 13.93
N ARG A 340 10.64 -2.44 12.90
CA ARG A 340 11.57 -1.32 13.04
C ARG A 340 10.96 -0.21 13.90
N GLN A 341 9.69 0.16 13.66
CA GLN A 341 8.98 1.16 14.48
C GLN A 341 8.88 0.74 15.95
N ARG A 342 8.51 -0.52 16.25
CA ARG A 342 8.46 -1.03 17.62
C ARG A 342 9.81 -0.99 18.32
N ARG A 343 10.88 -1.33 17.58
CA ARG A 343 12.25 -1.32 18.10
C ARG A 343 12.72 0.09 18.41
N ALA A 344 12.50 1.04 17.50
CA ALA A 344 12.80 2.45 17.71
C ALA A 344 12.05 3.02 18.93
N LEU A 345 10.76 2.70 19.06
CA LEU A 345 9.96 3.10 20.23
C LEU A 345 10.50 2.52 21.54
N ALA A 346 10.92 1.26 21.54
CA ALA A 346 11.49 0.62 22.72
C ALA A 346 12.87 1.18 23.10
N GLU A 347 13.69 1.56 22.12
CA GLU A 347 15.05 2.06 22.31
C GLU A 347 15.11 3.53 22.70
N GLY A 348 14.27 4.38 22.09
CA GLY A 348 14.35 5.84 22.24
C GLY A 348 13.00 6.55 22.36
N GLY A 349 11.90 5.82 22.56
CA GLY A 349 10.58 6.41 22.72
C GLY A 349 10.03 7.03 21.42
N MET A 350 9.05 7.92 21.58
CA MET A 350 8.41 8.59 20.45
C MET A 350 9.39 9.38 19.56
N PRO A 351 10.40 10.10 20.09
CA PRO A 351 11.37 10.81 19.24
C PRO A 351 12.12 9.86 18.28
N ALA A 352 12.61 8.72 18.76
CA ALA A 352 13.30 7.75 17.90
C ALA A 352 12.37 7.11 16.85
N LEU A 353 11.09 6.90 17.20
CA LEU A 353 10.09 6.46 16.23
C LEU A 353 9.86 7.55 15.17
N THR A 354 9.70 8.82 15.57
CA THR A 354 9.53 9.93 14.63
C THR A 354 10.73 10.06 13.70
N ASP A 355 11.95 10.00 14.24
CA ASP A 355 13.18 10.07 13.46
C ASP A 355 13.27 8.94 12.43
N LEU A 356 12.79 7.74 12.77
CA LEU A 356 12.72 6.61 11.84
C LEU A 356 11.72 6.88 10.71
N ILE A 357 10.48 7.26 11.04
CA ILE A 357 9.40 7.42 10.03
C ILE A 357 9.57 8.68 9.18
N THR A 358 10.38 9.65 9.62
CA THR A 358 10.68 10.89 8.87
C THR A 358 12.04 10.86 8.17
N GLY A 359 12.81 9.78 8.33
CA GLY A 359 14.13 9.62 7.71
C GLY A 359 15.26 10.44 8.35
N GLN A 360 14.98 11.20 9.42
CA GLN A 360 15.96 12.04 10.12
C GLN A 360 16.99 11.23 10.92
N GLY A 361 16.69 9.97 11.27
CA GLY A 361 17.60 9.09 12.02
C GLY A 361 18.82 8.59 11.23
N ALA A 362 18.83 8.70 9.90
CA ALA A 362 19.94 8.24 9.05
C ALA A 362 21.10 9.24 8.92
N GLY A 363 20.99 10.44 9.53
CA GLY A 363 21.87 11.58 9.31
C GLY A 363 22.93 11.90 10.37
N SER A 364 23.08 11.15 11.46
CA SER A 364 24.05 11.47 12.54
C SER A 364 25.33 10.62 12.55
N GLY A 365 25.60 9.84 11.50
CA GLY A 365 26.84 9.06 11.40
C GLY A 365 27.13 8.52 10.02
N ARG A 366 27.67 9.36 9.14
CA ARG A 366 28.55 8.95 8.04
C ARG A 366 29.72 9.92 7.91
#